data_AF-A0A5C9CF28-F1
#
_entry.id   AF-A0A5C9CF28-F1
#
_cell.length_a   1.000
_cell.length_b   1.000
_cell.length_c   1.000
_cell.angle_alpha   90.00
_cell.angle_beta   90.00
_cell.angle_gamma   90.00
#
_symmetry.space_group_name_H-M   'P 1'
#
loop_
_entity.id
_entity.type
_entity.pdbx_description
1 polymer ?
#
loop_
_entity_poly.entity_id
_entity_poly.type
_entity_poly.pdbx_seq_one_letter_code
_entity_poly.pdbx_strand_id
1 'polypeptide(L)' 'MSKRTMTLNLSDDEMHVLEGLCEKKSLSKTALLRQALRLYQAVDARIERGDKLLFENEEANEKAELMVL' A
#
# COMPACT_ATOMS: atom_id res chain seq x y z
N MET A 1 14.14 -8.32 -19.13
CA MET A 1 12.70 -8.08 -18.93
C MET A 1 12.31 -6.76 -19.58
N SER A 2 11.24 -6.73 -20.38
CA SER A 2 10.74 -5.49 -20.98
C SER A 2 10.02 -4.64 -19.94
N LYS A 3 10.46 -3.39 -19.74
CA LYS A 3 9.70 -2.41 -18.94
C LYS A 3 8.55 -1.88 -19.79
N ARG A 4 7.37 -1.71 -19.20
CA ARG A 4 6.22 -1.04 -19.81
C ARG A 4 5.97 0.28 -19.09
N THR A 5 5.56 1.31 -19.84
CA THR A 5 5.18 2.61 -19.28
C THR A 5 3.71 2.58 -18.90
N MET A 6 3.38 3.18 -17.75
CA MET A 6 2.00 3.50 -17.39
C MET A 6 1.92 5.00 -17.09
N THR A 7 0.78 5.59 -17.41
CA THR A 7 0.40 6.95 -16.99
C THR A 7 -0.77 6.80 -16.03
N LEU A 8 -0.68 7.46 -14.88
CA LEU A 8 -1.72 7.48 -13.88
C LEU A 8 -2.12 8.94 -13.66
N ASN A 9 -3.40 9.24 -13.90
CA ASN A 9 -3.97 10.53 -13.54
C ASN A 9 -4.53 10.41 -12.13
N LEU A 10 -4.22 11.38 -11.28
CA LEU A 10 -4.67 11.45 -9.90
C LEU A 10 -5.48 12.72 -9.73
N SER A 11 -6.49 12.69 -8.86
CA SER A 11 -7.08 13.92 -8.32
C SER A 11 -6.07 14.68 -7.46
N ASP A 12 -6.36 15.94 -7.16
CA ASP A 12 -5.50 16.74 -6.27
C ASP A 12 -5.37 16.10 -4.88
N ASP A 13 -6.46 15.55 -4.34
CA ASP A 13 -6.46 14.86 -3.05
C ASP A 13 -5.57 13.61 -3.06
N GLU A 14 -5.67 12.80 -4.13
CA GLU A 14 -4.85 11.59 -4.29
C GLU A 14 -3.36 11.94 -4.45
N MET A 15 -3.05 12.99 -5.22
CA MET A 15 -1.68 13.47 -5.39
C MET A 15 -1.11 13.99 -4.05
N HIS A 16 -1.91 14.74 -3.28
CA HIS A 16 -1.49 15.24 -1.98
C HIS A 16 -1.14 14.11 -1.01
N VAL A 17 -1.96 13.05 -0.96
CA VAL A 17 -1.68 11.84 -0.18
C VAL A 17 -0.38 11.17 -0.66
N LEU A 18 -0.19 11.02 -1.97
CA LEU A 18 1.01 10.41 -2.53
C LEU A 18 2.27 11.19 -2.13
N GLU A 19 2.21 12.52 -2.19
CA GLU A 19 3.32 13.41 -1.85
C GLU A 19 3.65 13.36 -0.36
N GLY A 20 2.65 13.45 0.51
CA GLY A 20 2.85 13.33 1.96
C GLY A 20 3.47 11.99 2.36
N LEU A 21 3.08 10.90 1.70
CA LEU A 21 3.71 9.58 1.92
C LEU A 21 5.15 9.51 1.39
N CYS A 22 5.43 10.14 0.25
CA CYS A 22 6.78 10.24 -0.31
C CYS A 22 7.72 11.00 0.63
N GLU A 23 7.28 12.14 1.16
CA GLU A 23 8.05 12.94 2.12
C GLU A 23 8.30 12.14 3.41
N LYS A 24 7.23 11.62 4.04
CA LYS A 24 7.32 10.85 5.28
C LYS A 24 8.27 9.67 5.20
N LYS A 25 8.34 9.00 4.04
CA LYS A 25 9.16 7.80 3.82
C LYS A 25 10.48 8.07 3.09
N SER A 26 10.73 9.33 2.69
CA SER A 26 11.87 9.70 1.85
C SER A 26 11.98 8.85 0.57
N LEU A 27 10.86 8.66 -0.13
CA LEU A 27 10.76 7.87 -1.36
C LEU A 27 10.33 8.75 -2.54
N SER A 28 10.76 8.38 -3.75
CA SER A 28 10.16 8.95 -4.96
C SER A 28 8.78 8.36 -5.21
N LYS A 29 7.90 9.11 -5.92
CA LYS A 29 6.57 8.66 -6.34
C LYS A 29 6.61 7.28 -7.02
N THR A 30 7.57 7.07 -7.92
CA THR A 30 7.77 5.78 -8.60
C THR A 30 8.22 4.67 -7.64
N ALA A 31 9.10 4.97 -6.67
CA ALA A 31 9.55 3.97 -5.70
C ALA A 31 8.40 3.55 -4.77
N LEU A 32 7.61 4.52 -4.29
CA LEU A 32 6.44 4.30 -3.47
C LEU A 32 5.40 3.44 -4.20
N LEU A 33 5.06 3.76 -5.45
CA LEU A 33 4.10 2.97 -6.25
C LEU A 33 4.59 1.52 -6.49
N ARG A 34 5.89 1.33 -6.76
CA ARG A 34 6.46 -0.04 -6.87
C ARG A 34 6.39 -0.80 -5.55
N GLN A 35 6.59 -0.12 -4.43
CA GLN A 35 6.46 -0.74 -3.10
C GLN A 35 5.00 -1.10 -2.81
N ALA A 36 4.05 -0.21 -3.14
CA ALA A 36 2.63 -0.46 -2.98
C ALA A 36 2.18 -1.68 -3.79
N LEU A 37 2.63 -1.81 -5.05
CA LEU A 37 2.31 -2.98 -5.88
C LEU A 37 2.82 -4.29 -5.26
N ARG A 38 4.06 -4.30 -4.74
CA ARG A 38 4.61 -5.48 -4.04
C ARG A 38 3.87 -5.80 -2.76
N LEU A 39 3.47 -4.77 -2.00
CA LEU A 39 2.68 -4.95 -0.78
C LEU A 39 1.33 -5.58 -1.12
N TYR A 40 0.64 -5.05 -2.14
CA TYR A 40 -0.64 -5.59 -2.59
C TYR A 40 -0.51 -7.06 -3.01
N GLN A 41 0.50 -7.41 -3.81
CA GLN A 41 0.76 -8.82 -4.18
C GLN A 41 0.99 -9.73 -2.96
N ALA A 42 1.71 -9.24 -1.94
CA ALA A 42 2.00 -10.03 -0.75
C ALA A 42 0.79 -10.20 0.19
N VAL A 43 -0.15 -9.25 0.16
CA VAL A 43 -1.43 -9.31 0.87
C VAL A 43 -2.39 -10.25 0.14
N ASP A 44 -2.52 -10.09 -1.17
CA ASP A 44 -3.38 -10.90 -2.03
C ASP A 44 -3.03 -12.40 -1.92
N ALA A 45 -1.75 -12.74 -2.05
CA ALA A 45 -1.27 -14.12 -1.89
C ALA A 45 -1.50 -14.71 -0.48
N ARG A 46 -1.68 -13.89 0.55
CA ARG A 46 -2.05 -14.34 1.90
C ARG A 46 -3.56 -14.61 1.98
N ILE A 47 -4.36 -13.68 1.47
CA ILE A 47 -5.83 -13.80 1.42
C ILE A 47 -6.24 -15.05 0.62
N GLU A 48 -5.63 -15.31 -0.54
CA GLU A 48 -5.89 -16.50 -1.35
C GLU A 48 -5.65 -17.83 -0.61
N ARG A 49 -4.78 -17.82 0.42
CA ARG A 49 -4.51 -18.99 1.28
C ARG A 49 -5.45 -19.11 2.48
N GLY A 50 -6.37 -18.15 2.64
CA GLY A 50 -7.28 -18.06 3.79
C GLY A 50 -6.69 -17.37 5.02
N ASP A 51 -5.53 -16.72 4.89
CA ASP A 51 -4.93 -15.95 5.99
C ASP A 51 -5.76 -14.67 6.24
N LYS A 52 -5.93 -14.27 7.50
CA LYS A 52 -6.54 -12.99 7.87
C LYS A 52 -5.48 -11.89 8.00
N LEU A 53 -5.82 -10.66 7.62
CA LEU A 53 -5.00 -9.48 7.84
C LEU A 53 -5.47 -8.73 9.10
N LEU A 54 -4.56 -8.59 10.06
CA LEU A 54 -4.82 -7.97 11.37
C LEU A 54 -3.88 -6.78 11.54
N PHE A 55 -4.43 -5.65 12.00
CA PHE A 55 -3.61 -4.54 12.50
C PHE A 55 -3.62 -4.59 14.02
N GLU A 56 -2.43 -4.71 14.60
CA GLU A 56 -2.23 -4.73 16.05
C GLU A 56 -1.60 -3.41 16.48
N ASN A 57 -2.21 -2.77 17.48
CA ASN A 57 -1.60 -1.64 18.18
C ASN A 57 -1.23 -2.11 19.59
N GLU A 58 0.06 -2.36 19.81
CA GLU A 58 0.59 -2.85 21.09
C GLU A 58 0.34 -1.86 22.24
N GLU A 59 0.30 -0.55 21.98
CA GLU A 59 0.10 0.47 23.01
C GLU A 59 -1.35 0.57 23.48
N ALA A 60 -2.30 0.32 22.59
CA ALA A 60 -3.74 0.40 22.88
C ALA A 60 -4.35 -0.96 23.29
N ASN A 61 -3.62 -2.07 23.11
CA ASN A 61 -4.11 -3.43 23.30
C ASN A 61 -5.41 -3.71 22.50
N GLU A 62 -5.54 -3.07 21.33
CA GLU A 62 -6.67 -3.19 20.42
C GLU A 62 -6.26 -3.98 19.16
N LYS A 63 -7.08 -4.96 18.79
CA LYS A 63 -6.98 -5.68 17.51
C LYS A 63 -8.15 -5.31 16.62
N ALA A 64 -7.86 -4.72 15.45
CA ALA A 64 -8.88 -4.48 14.43
C ALA A 64 -8.69 -5.48 13.28
N GLU A 65 -9.73 -6.28 12.98
CA GLU A 65 -9.74 -7.11 11.77
C GLU A 65 -9.98 -6.18 10.56
N LEU A 66 -9.11 -6.26 9.55
CA LEU A 66 -9.32 -5.56 8.29
C LEU A 66 -9.79 -6.56 7.24
N MET A 67 -11.09 -6.54 6.92
CA MET A 67 -11.61 -7.22 5.74
C MET A 67 -11.25 -6.39 4.51
N VAL A 68 -10.41 -6.95 3.64
CA VAL A 68 -10.26 -6.44 2.28
C VAL A 68 -11.45 -7.00 1.48
N LEU A 69 -12.37 -6.12 1.07
CA LEU A 69 -13.51 -6.45 0.21
C LEU A 69 -13.06 -6.64 -1.24
#